data_AF-A0A4Y1RLS9-F1
#
_entry.id   AF-A0A4Y1RLS9-F1
#
_cell.length_a   1.000
_cell.length_b   1.000
_cell.length_c   1.000
_cell.angle_alpha   90.00
_cell.angle_beta   90.00
_cell.angle_gamma   90.00
#
_symmetry.space_group_name_H-M   'P 1'
#
loop_
_entity.id
_entity.type
_entity.pdbx_description
1 polymer ?
#
loop_
_entity_poly.entity_id
_entity_poly.type
_entity_poly.pdbx_seq_one_letter_code
_entity_poly.pdbx_strand_id
1 'polypeptide(L)'
;MMIANLTKLEFAALDISRDNYLSWVLDAKIHLCANGRRKTIVDESDASPEENAKAMIFLRRHILEALKSENEVVDKPLVLWNALGERYDH
;
A
#
# COMPACT_ATOMS: atom_id res chain seq x y z
N MET A 1 -27.22 3.74 -5.89
CA MET A 1 -25.94 3.87 -6.60
C MET A 1 -25.00 4.58 -5.65
N MET A 2 -24.06 3.86 -5.01
CA MET A 2 -23.11 4.50 -4.07
C MET A 2 -22.27 5.51 -4.83
N ILE A 3 -22.23 6.74 -4.33
CA ILE A 3 -21.22 7.72 -4.70
C ILE A 3 -19.91 7.16 -4.16
N ALA A 4 -19.08 6.59 -5.04
CA ALA A 4 -17.68 6.41 -4.72
C ALA A 4 -17.13 7.82 -4.50
N ASN A 5 -16.75 8.15 -3.26
CA ASN A 5 -15.91 9.32 -3.01
C ASN A 5 -14.63 9.10 -3.81
N LEU A 6 -14.59 9.65 -5.02
CA LEU A 6 -13.43 9.70 -5.92
C LEU A 6 -12.42 10.68 -5.30
N THR A 7 -11.87 10.32 -4.16
CA THR A 7 -10.72 11.02 -3.60
C THR A 7 -9.59 10.81 -4.58
N LYS A 8 -9.30 11.83 -5.40
CA LYS A 8 -8.22 11.82 -6.39
C LYS A 8 -6.97 11.23 -5.75
N LEU A 9 -6.53 10.08 -6.25
CA LEU A 9 -5.34 9.43 -5.76
C LEU A 9 -4.12 10.26 -6.16
N GLU A 10 -3.12 10.21 -5.30
CA GLU A 10 -1.85 10.90 -5.47
C GLU A 10 -1.08 10.35 -6.69
N PHE A 11 -1.30 9.07 -7.02
CA PHE A 11 -0.82 8.37 -8.21
C PHE A 11 -1.74 7.18 -8.53
N ALA A 12 -1.47 6.45 -9.62
CA ALA A 12 -2.30 5.32 -10.03
C ALA A 12 -2.30 4.20 -8.96
N ALA A 13 -3.48 3.68 -8.61
CA ALA A 13 -3.58 2.52 -7.74
C ALA A 13 -3.01 1.27 -8.43
N LEU A 14 -2.46 0.34 -7.64
CA LEU A 14 -2.07 -0.98 -8.13
C LEU A 14 -3.29 -1.69 -8.70
N ASP A 15 -3.24 -2.01 -9.98
CA ASP A 15 -4.36 -2.62 -10.69
C ASP A 15 -4.20 -4.14 -10.84
N ILE A 16 -5.26 -4.79 -11.31
CA ILE A 16 -5.30 -6.26 -11.45
C ILE A 16 -4.42 -6.78 -12.61
N SER A 17 -4.08 -5.92 -13.58
CA SER A 17 -3.20 -6.28 -14.69
C SER A 17 -1.77 -6.48 -14.22
N ARG A 18 -1.39 -5.82 -13.09
CA ARG A 18 -0.05 -5.84 -12.49
C ARG A 18 1.00 -5.10 -13.32
N ASP A 19 0.66 -4.62 -14.51
CA ASP A 19 1.57 -3.91 -15.41
C ASP A 19 2.15 -2.65 -14.77
N ASN A 20 1.42 -2.04 -13.83
CA ASN A 20 1.85 -0.84 -13.13
C ASN A 20 2.59 -1.12 -11.80
N TYR A 21 2.91 -2.37 -11.46
CA TYR A 21 3.49 -2.74 -10.16
C TYR A 21 4.79 -1.97 -9.84
N LEU A 22 5.74 -1.91 -10.77
CA LEU A 22 7.01 -1.22 -10.53
C LEU A 22 6.83 0.29 -10.34
N SER A 23 5.95 0.92 -11.13
CA SER A 23 5.61 2.34 -10.95
C SER A 23 4.95 2.57 -9.59
N TRP A 24 3.99 1.72 -9.23
CA TRP A 24 3.30 1.78 -7.95
C TRP A 24 4.25 1.64 -6.76
N VAL A 25 5.20 0.70 -6.83
CA VAL A 25 6.23 0.50 -5.79
C VAL A 25 7.06 1.77 -5.62
N LEU A 26 7.48 2.39 -6.72
CA LEU A 26 8.28 3.62 -6.69
C LEU A 26 7.49 4.76 -6.05
N ASP A 27 6.27 5.02 -6.52
CA ASP A 27 5.42 6.10 -6.03
C ASP A 27 5.04 5.92 -4.56
N ALA A 28 4.70 4.68 -4.15
CA ALA A 28 4.40 4.35 -2.77
C ALA A 28 5.63 4.55 -1.85
N LYS A 29 6.82 4.12 -2.28
CA LYS A 29 8.08 4.34 -1.55
C LYS A 29 8.38 5.83 -1.40
N ILE A 30 8.26 6.62 -2.47
CA ILE A 30 8.49 8.07 -2.44
C ILE A 30 7.52 8.75 -1.47
N HIS A 31 6.24 8.42 -1.54
CA HIS A 31 5.23 9.00 -0.65
C HIS A 31 5.51 8.67 0.83
N LEU A 32 5.82 7.40 1.14
CA LEU A 32 6.19 6.99 2.50
C LEU A 32 7.48 7.68 2.97
N CYS A 33 8.48 7.86 2.11
CA CYS A 33 9.70 8.60 2.44
C CYS A 33 9.41 10.07 2.75
N ALA A 34 8.66 10.76 1.89
CA ALA A 34 8.31 12.17 2.06
C ALA A 34 7.53 12.43 3.37
N ASN A 35 6.80 11.43 3.85
CA ASN A 35 6.03 11.50 5.09
C ASN A 35 6.78 10.94 6.32
N GLY A 36 8.06 10.59 6.20
CA GLY A 36 8.86 10.04 7.30
C GLY A 36 8.46 8.63 7.74
N ARG A 37 7.72 7.89 6.90
CA ARG A 37 7.09 6.59 7.22
C ARG A 37 7.66 5.40 6.48
N ARG A 38 8.77 5.58 5.75
CA ARG A 38 9.43 4.47 5.03
C ARG A 38 9.71 3.27 5.95
N LYS A 39 10.04 3.51 7.23
CA LYS A 39 10.31 2.46 8.21
C LYS A 39 9.16 1.45 8.37
N THR A 40 7.90 1.85 8.16
CA THR A 40 6.74 0.95 8.29
C THR A 40 6.72 -0.23 7.31
N ILE A 41 7.51 -0.16 6.23
CA ILE A 41 7.67 -1.22 5.21
C ILE A 41 9.08 -1.84 5.24
N VAL A 42 9.81 -1.71 6.35
CA VAL A 42 11.13 -2.33 6.57
C VAL A 42 11.03 -3.29 7.76
N ASP A 43 11.80 -4.38 7.72
CA ASP A 43 11.89 -5.33 8.82
C ASP A 43 12.44 -4.69 10.10
N GLU A 44 12.13 -5.29 11.26
CA GLU A 44 12.56 -4.85 12.60
C GLU A 44 12.24 -3.38 12.94
N SER A 45 11.24 -2.80 12.27
CA SER A 45 10.88 -1.39 12.42
C SER A 45 10.32 -1.07 13.81
N ASP A 46 10.79 0.06 14.36
CA ASP A 46 10.30 0.67 15.60
C ASP A 46 9.05 1.55 15.41
N ALA A 47 8.39 1.47 14.25
CA ALA A 47 7.21 2.27 13.93
C ALA A 47 6.11 2.08 14.98
N SER A 48 5.59 3.21 15.45
CA SER A 48 4.48 3.25 16.38
C SER A 48 3.21 2.65 15.75
N PRO A 49 2.24 2.20 16.58
CA PRO A 49 0.94 1.73 16.09
C PRO A 49 0.23 2.77 15.20
N GLU A 50 0.36 4.06 15.51
CA GLU A 50 -0.21 5.14 14.71
C GLU A 50 0.44 5.27 13.33
N GLU A 51 1.78 5.18 13.25
CA GLU A 51 2.51 5.20 11.98
C GLU A 51 2.12 4.00 11.11
N ASN A 52 2.00 2.82 11.71
CA ASN A 52 1.54 1.61 11.03
C ASN A 52 0.11 1.74 10.51
N ALA A 53 -0.82 2.24 11.33
CA ALA A 53 -2.20 2.44 10.92
C ALA A 53 -2.30 3.42 9.74
N LYS A 54 -1.57 4.54 9.79
CA LYS A 54 -1.60 5.52 8.69
C LYS A 54 -0.94 5.00 7.41
N ALA A 55 0.14 4.22 7.51
CA ALA A 55 0.74 3.57 6.35
C ALA A 55 -0.19 2.50 5.76
N MET A 56 -0.89 1.73 6.60
CA MET A 56 -1.87 0.74 6.16
C MET A 56 -3.04 1.39 5.41
N ILE A 57 -3.60 2.48 5.94
CA ILE A 57 -4.66 3.24 5.27
C ILE A 57 -4.19 3.75 3.90
N PHE A 58 -2.97 4.28 3.84
CA PHE A 58 -2.36 4.75 2.59
C PHE A 58 -2.22 3.63 1.56
N LEU A 59 -1.62 2.49 1.93
CA LEU A 59 -1.42 1.35 1.03
C LEU A 59 -2.77 0.80 0.55
N ARG A 60 -3.72 0.58 1.46
CA ARG A 60 -5.06 0.10 1.10
C ARG A 60 -5.78 1.07 0.17
N ARG A 61 -5.64 2.39 0.35
CA ARG A 61 -6.25 3.37 -0.58
C ARG A 61 -5.68 3.28 -2.00
N HIS A 62 -4.43 2.87 -2.14
CA HIS A 62 -3.72 2.77 -3.41
C HIS A 62 -3.67 1.35 -3.99
N ILE A 63 -4.50 0.43 -3.48
CA ILE A 63 -4.66 -0.93 -4.02
C ILE A 63 -6.13 -1.09 -4.42
N LEU A 64 -6.42 -1.67 -5.59
CA LEU A 64 -7.80 -1.93 -6.01
C LEU A 64 -8.55 -2.79 -4.97
N GLU A 65 -9.83 -2.47 -4.74
CA GLU A 65 -10.71 -3.20 -3.79
C GLU A 65 -10.71 -4.72 -4.00
N ALA A 66 -10.64 -5.18 -5.26
CA ALA A 66 -10.59 -6.60 -5.60
C ALA A 66 -9.34 -7.33 -5.03
N LEU A 67 -8.25 -6.59 -4.76
CA LEU A 67 -7.04 -7.11 -4.12
C LEU A 67 -7.07 -6.96 -2.59
N LYS A 68 -8.07 -6.25 -2.03
CA LYS A 68 -8.22 -6.04 -0.58
C LYS A 68 -8.90 -7.21 0.13
N SER A 69 -9.86 -7.87 -0.52
CA SER A 69 -10.57 -9.04 0.04
C SER A 69 -9.66 -10.24 0.27
N GLU A 70 -8.53 -10.32 -0.46
CA GLU A 70 -7.53 -11.38 -0.26
C GLU A 70 -6.54 -11.07 0.87
N ASN A 71 -6.47 -9.81 1.32
CA ASN A 71 -5.51 -9.33 2.33
C ASN A 71 -6.23 -8.69 3.54
N GLU A 72 -7.49 -9.05 3.77
CA GLU A 72 -8.37 -8.42 4.76
C GLU A 72 -7.86 -8.60 6.20
N VAL A 73 -7.16 -9.70 6.47
CA VAL A 73 -6.59 -10.05 7.78
C VAL A 73 -5.23 -9.38 8.04
N VAL A 74 -4.65 -8.68 7.07
CA VAL A 74 -3.31 -8.09 7.22
C VAL A 74 -3.39 -6.75 7.97
N ASP A 75 -2.90 -6.74 9.21
CA ASP A 75 -2.88 -5.58 10.10
C ASP A 75 -1.57 -4.77 10.06
N LYS A 76 -0.49 -5.34 9.49
CA LYS A 76 0.84 -4.73 9.39
C LYS A 76 1.20 -4.29 7.97
N PRO A 77 1.66 -3.04 7.76
CA PRO A 77 2.03 -2.54 6.43
C PRO A 77 3.12 -3.36 5.75
N LEU A 78 4.14 -3.79 6.50
CA LEU A 78 5.23 -4.65 6.01
C LEU A 78 4.72 -5.98 5.45
N VAL A 79 3.77 -6.63 6.13
CA VAL A 79 3.22 -7.93 5.69
C VAL A 79 2.49 -7.76 4.36
N LEU A 80 1.68 -6.71 4.22
CA LEU A 80 1.00 -6.39 2.97
C LEU A 80 2.02 -6.06 1.86
N TRP A 81 3.02 -5.24 2.19
CA TRP A 81 4.07 -4.86 1.25
C TRP A 81 4.81 -6.07 0.69
N ASN A 82 5.22 -7.00 1.55
CA ASN A 82 5.92 -8.22 1.15
C ASN A 82 5.03 -9.16 0.33
N ALA A 83 3.76 -9.34 0.72
CA ALA A 83 2.82 -10.17 -0.03
C ALA A 83 2.59 -9.67 -1.47
N LEU A 84 2.60 -8.34 -1.66
CA LEU A 84 2.53 -7.75 -3.00
C LEU A 84 3.83 -7.98 -3.78
N GLY A 85 4.99 -7.88 -3.12
CA GLY A 85 6.30 -8.22 -3.69
C GLY A 85 6.39 -9.66 -4.16
N GLU A 86 6.12 -10.62 -3.29
CA GLU A 86 6.17 -12.05 -3.61
C GLU A 86 5.29 -12.44 -4.80
N ARG A 87 4.18 -11.72 -5.00
CA ARG A 87 3.21 -12.01 -6.05
C ARG A 87 3.53 -11.34 -7.39
N TYR A 88 4.19 -10.20 -7.39
CA TYR A 88 4.28 -9.32 -8.57
C TYR A 88 5.71 -8.92 -8.96
N ASP A 89 6.71 -9.13 -8.11
CA ASP A 89 8.12 -8.88 -8.39
C ASP A 89 8.71 -10.12 -9.10
N HIS A 90 8.55 -10.19 -10.43
CA HIS A 90 9.00 -11.29 -11.29
C HIS A 90 9.85 -10.80 -12.46
#